data_AF-A0A8J7XN65-F1
#
_entry.id   AF-A0A8J7XN65-F1
#
_cell.length_a   1.000
_cell.length_b   1.000
_cell.length_c   1.000
_cell.angle_alpha   90.00
_cell.angle_beta   90.00
_cell.angle_gamma   90.00
#
_symmetry.space_group_name_H-M   'P 1'
#
loop_
_entity.id
_entity.type
_entity.pdbx_description
1 polymer ?
#
loop_
_entity_poly.entity_id
_entity_poly.type
_entity_poly.pdbx_seq_one_letter_code
_entity_poly.pdbx_strand_id
1 'polypeptide(L)'
;ERGGGFLFITWYLPWKDTAEFCHICEEEMPKFGFDPIYWVASIKNGRDCIGMPIVCYSAQDPKSVKKVNEFDKVTSEIFLDHGWLNYRPRKFVHAPMMYERAPEYYDMLVKFKKLLDPNGIMHPGSLNMNFLEGYP
;
A
#
# COMPACT_ATOMS: atom_id res chain seq x y z
N GLU A 1 -17.47 2.59 24.19
CA GLU A 1 -16.09 2.15 23.89
C GLU A 1 -15.62 2.89 22.64
N ARG A 2 -14.39 3.44 22.63
CA ARG A 2 -13.86 4.20 21.48
C ARG A 2 -13.17 3.21 20.54
N GLY A 3 -13.73 2.99 19.35
CA GLY A 3 -13.26 1.96 18.41
C GLY A 3 -11.82 2.18 17.94
N GLY A 4 -10.99 1.14 18.07
CA GLY A 4 -9.63 1.08 17.51
C GLY A 4 -9.65 0.54 16.08
N GLY A 5 -8.68 0.96 15.27
CA GLY A 5 -8.43 0.46 13.93
C GLY A 5 -7.05 -0.18 13.82
N PHE A 6 -6.94 -1.20 12.96
CA PHE A 6 -5.68 -1.77 12.52
C PHE A 6 -5.51 -1.49 11.04
N LEU A 7 -4.35 -1.01 10.63
CA LEU A 7 -3.96 -0.99 9.23
C LEU A 7 -2.78 -1.94 9.05
N PHE A 8 -2.99 -2.90 8.15
CA PHE A 8 -2.00 -3.89 7.73
C PHE A 8 -1.49 -3.49 6.35
N ILE A 9 -0.24 -3.05 6.26
CA ILE A 9 0.32 -2.52 5.01
C ILE A 9 1.21 -3.60 4.39
N THR A 10 0.66 -4.42 3.49
CA THR A 10 1.34 -5.66 3.08
C THR A 10 2.18 -5.50 1.81
N TRP A 11 3.45 -5.91 1.87
CA TRP A 11 4.44 -5.82 0.78
C TRP A 11 5.07 -7.17 0.45
N TYR A 12 5.33 -7.40 -0.83
CA TYR A 12 6.25 -8.41 -1.33
C TYR A 12 7.64 -7.80 -1.46
N LEU A 13 8.61 -8.50 -0.90
CA LEU A 13 10.02 -8.15 -1.02
C LEU A 13 10.88 -9.43 -1.12
N PRO A 14 12.09 -9.35 -1.69
CA PRO A 14 13.04 -10.46 -1.66
C PRO A 14 13.36 -10.89 -0.23
N TRP A 15 13.56 -12.19 0.01
CA TRP A 15 13.89 -12.69 1.36
C TRP A 15 15.16 -12.06 1.94
N LYS A 16 16.14 -11.76 1.09
CA LYS A 16 17.40 -11.10 1.47
C LYS A 16 17.21 -9.67 2.01
N ASP A 17 16.10 -9.03 1.69
CA ASP A 17 15.81 -7.63 2.06
C ASP A 17 15.01 -7.54 3.38
N THR A 18 14.71 -8.67 4.03
CA THR A 18 13.92 -8.72 5.27
C THR A 18 14.53 -7.90 6.41
N ALA A 19 15.85 -7.95 6.57
CA ALA A 19 16.53 -7.19 7.62
C ALA A 19 16.40 -5.68 7.40
N GLU A 20 16.56 -5.23 6.15
CA GLU A 20 16.40 -3.82 5.77
C GLU A 20 14.96 -3.34 5.98
N PHE A 21 13.98 -4.16 5.60
CA PHE A 21 12.57 -3.88 5.88
C PHE A 21 12.30 -3.69 7.38
N CYS A 22 12.84 -4.57 8.24
CA CYS A 22 12.69 -4.44 9.69
C CYS A 22 13.30 -3.13 10.21
N HIS A 23 14.50 -2.77 9.74
CA HIS A 23 15.15 -1.51 10.14
C HIS A 23 14.39 -0.27 9.68
N ILE A 24 13.85 -0.26 8.46
CA ILE A 24 13.00 0.85 8.00
C ILE A 24 11.76 0.97 8.89
N CYS A 25 11.14 -0.15 9.30
CA CYS A 25 10.01 -0.09 10.24
C CYS A 25 10.42 0.46 11.61
N GLU A 26 11.56 0.01 12.15
CA GLU A 26 12.11 0.48 13.43
C GLU A 26 12.48 1.97 13.40
N GLU A 27 12.88 2.49 12.24
CA GLU A 27 13.24 3.90 12.07
C GLU A 27 12.01 4.78 11.80
N GLU A 28 11.13 4.39 10.88
CA GLU A 28 10.03 5.22 10.41
C GLU A 28 8.83 5.21 11.35
N MET A 29 8.41 4.05 11.89
CA MET A 29 7.19 3.97 12.71
C MET A 29 7.24 4.90 13.94
N PRO A 30 8.36 4.99 14.70
CA PRO A 30 8.45 5.89 15.84
C PRO A 30 8.39 7.38 15.47
N LYS A 31 8.84 7.78 14.27
CA LYS A 31 8.71 9.17 13.78
C LYS A 31 7.25 9.60 13.70
N PHE A 32 6.35 8.65 13.45
CA PHE A 32 4.90 8.85 13.46
C PHE A 32 4.26 8.45 14.80
N GLY A 33 5.04 8.17 15.85
CA GLY A 33 4.54 7.78 17.17
C GLY A 33 3.79 6.46 17.19
N PHE A 34 4.14 5.54 16.27
CA PHE A 34 3.70 4.16 16.30
C PHE A 34 4.82 3.29 16.87
N ASP A 35 4.45 2.30 17.69
CA ASP A 35 5.39 1.24 18.07
C ASP A 35 5.78 0.45 16.83
N PRO A 36 7.03 -0.01 16.70
CA PRO A 36 7.52 -0.72 15.53
C PRO A 36 7.00 -2.17 15.50
N ILE A 37 5.71 -2.33 15.22
CA ILE A 37 5.06 -3.62 15.08
C ILE A 37 5.03 -3.98 13.60
N TYR A 38 5.72 -5.06 13.25
CA TYR A 38 5.74 -5.57 11.89
C TYR A 38 5.79 -7.10 11.89
N TRP A 39 5.35 -7.67 10.78
CA TRP A 39 5.34 -9.10 10.56
C TRP A 39 6.07 -9.44 9.26
N VAL A 40 6.90 -10.47 9.32
CA VAL A 40 7.61 -11.01 8.16
C VAL A 40 7.27 -12.48 8.02
N ALA A 41 6.84 -12.89 6.82
CA ALA A 41 6.53 -14.27 6.51
C ALA A 41 7.22 -14.72 5.23
N SER A 42 7.94 -15.84 5.29
CA SER A 42 8.54 -16.46 4.11
C SER A 42 7.45 -16.97 3.17
N ILE A 43 7.61 -16.73 1.88
CA ILE A 43 6.80 -17.36 0.84
C ILE A 43 7.72 -18.03 -0.18
N LYS A 44 7.18 -18.97 -0.97
CA LYS A 44 7.92 -19.70 -2.01
C LYS A 44 9.26 -20.29 -1.53
N ASN A 45 9.24 -20.98 -0.38
CA ASN A 45 10.43 -21.63 0.22
C ASN A 45 11.58 -20.65 0.52
N GLY A 46 11.26 -19.40 0.92
CA GLY A 46 12.25 -18.42 1.35
C GLY A 46 12.96 -17.69 0.21
N ARG A 47 12.37 -17.65 -0.99
CA ARG A 47 12.85 -16.78 -2.09
C ARG A 47 12.35 -15.35 -1.92
N ASP A 48 11.08 -15.23 -1.58
CA ASP A 48 10.41 -13.95 -1.32
C ASP A 48 9.82 -13.98 0.11
N CYS A 49 9.41 -12.83 0.59
CA CYS A 49 8.59 -12.71 1.79
C CYS A 49 7.45 -11.74 1.60
N ILE A 50 6.52 -11.83 2.54
CA ILE A 50 5.61 -10.77 2.88
C ILE A 50 6.20 -9.99 4.06
N GLY A 51 6.43 -8.70 3.89
CA GLY A 51 6.71 -7.74 4.96
C GLY A 51 5.48 -6.89 5.22
N MET A 52 5.10 -6.70 6.48
CA MET A 52 3.87 -6.02 6.84
C MET A 52 4.04 -5.16 8.10
N PRO A 53 4.20 -3.83 7.97
CA PRO A 53 4.01 -2.92 9.08
C PRO A 53 2.55 -2.97 9.52
N ILE A 54 2.34 -3.00 10.84
CA ILE A 54 1.02 -3.06 11.47
C ILE A 54 0.88 -1.84 12.36
N VAL A 55 -0.06 -0.98 12.04
CA VAL A 55 -0.30 0.26 12.79
C VAL A 55 -1.66 0.21 13.49
N CYS A 56 -1.62 0.40 14.80
CA CYS A 56 -2.79 0.56 15.65
C CYS A 56 -3.11 2.05 15.75
N TYR A 57 -4.34 2.44 15.42
CA TYR A 57 -4.74 3.85 15.41
C TYR A 57 -6.19 4.03 15.86
N SER A 58 -6.59 5.26 16.18
CA SER A 58 -7.98 5.57 16.52
C SER A 58 -8.72 5.99 15.25
N ALA A 59 -9.64 5.17 14.77
CA ALA A 59 -10.45 5.49 13.59
C ALA A 59 -11.45 6.63 13.83
N GLN A 60 -11.68 7.00 15.09
CA GLN A 60 -12.57 8.09 15.50
C GLN A 60 -11.84 9.42 15.70
N ASP A 61 -10.51 9.42 15.65
CA ASP A 61 -9.71 10.65 15.76
C ASP A 61 -9.16 11.03 14.37
N PRO A 62 -9.66 12.12 13.77
CA PRO A 62 -9.16 12.60 12.48
C PRO A 62 -7.65 12.84 12.45
N LYS A 63 -7.03 13.21 13.59
CA LYS A 63 -5.57 13.38 13.66
C LYS A 63 -4.84 12.03 13.56
N SER A 64 -5.32 11.03 14.29
CA SER A 64 -4.81 9.66 14.21
C SER A 64 -4.98 9.06 12.80
N VAL A 65 -6.13 9.27 12.16
CA VAL A 65 -6.39 8.88 10.75
C VAL A 65 -5.45 9.61 9.79
N LYS A 66 -5.22 10.91 9.97
CA LYS A 66 -4.28 11.66 9.13
C LYS A 66 -2.86 11.09 9.25
N LYS A 67 -2.42 10.84 10.49
CA LYS A 67 -1.09 10.32 10.80
C LYS A 67 -0.83 8.95 10.19
N VAL A 68 -1.81 8.05 10.25
CA VAL A 68 -1.67 6.71 9.64
C VAL A 68 -1.57 6.78 8.11
N ASN A 69 -2.30 7.72 7.49
CA ASN A 69 -2.23 7.90 6.04
C ASN A 69 -0.94 8.59 5.60
N GLU A 70 -0.39 9.52 6.40
CA GLU A 70 0.92 10.13 6.15
C GLU A 70 2.04 9.08 6.25
N PHE A 71 2.01 8.26 7.30
CA PHE A 71 2.95 7.13 7.46
C PHE A 71 2.87 6.14 6.28
N ASP A 72 1.67 5.74 5.88
CA ASP A 72 1.47 4.84 4.74
C ASP A 72 2.01 5.43 3.44
N LYS A 73 1.84 6.73 3.21
CA LYS A 73 2.40 7.42 2.04
C LYS A 73 3.93 7.43 2.06
N VAL A 74 4.54 7.85 3.18
CA VAL A 74 6.01 7.94 3.30
C VAL A 74 6.64 6.57 3.14
N THR A 75 6.15 5.56 3.85
CA THR A 75 6.68 4.20 3.72
C THR A 75 6.43 3.58 2.36
N SER A 76 5.31 3.89 1.71
CA SER A 76 5.07 3.44 0.33
C SER A 76 6.08 4.00 -0.66
N GLU A 77 6.51 5.24 -0.50
CA GLU A 77 7.53 5.84 -1.35
C GLU A 77 8.86 5.11 -1.19
N ILE A 78 9.31 4.95 0.05
CA ILE A 78 10.52 4.20 0.40
C ILE A 78 10.46 2.78 -0.19
N PHE A 79 9.40 2.03 0.12
CA PHE A 79 9.29 0.62 -0.29
C PHE A 79 9.21 0.45 -1.81
N LEU A 80 8.52 1.35 -2.52
CA LEU A 80 8.52 1.32 -3.99
C LEU A 80 9.89 1.66 -4.58
N ASP A 81 10.66 2.54 -3.94
CA ASP A 81 12.02 2.90 -4.38
C ASP A 81 13.02 1.74 -4.17
N HIS A 82 12.79 0.87 -3.18
CA HIS A 82 13.48 -0.43 -3.06
C HIS A 82 13.03 -1.46 -4.12
N GLY A 83 12.02 -1.16 -4.94
CA GLY A 83 11.44 -2.09 -5.90
C GLY A 83 10.53 -3.15 -5.27
N TRP A 84 10.12 -2.96 -4.01
CA TRP A 84 9.16 -3.84 -3.35
C TRP A 84 7.74 -3.54 -3.83
N LEU A 85 6.89 -4.56 -3.86
CA LEU A 85 5.56 -4.45 -4.48
C LEU A 85 4.46 -4.66 -3.45
N ASN A 86 3.44 -3.82 -3.47
CA ASN A 86 2.34 -3.98 -2.54
C ASN A 86 1.50 -5.23 -2.87
N TYR A 87 1.21 -6.08 -1.89
CA TYR A 87 0.36 -7.27 -2.06
C TYR A 87 -1.12 -6.90 -2.19
N ARG A 88 -1.58 -5.89 -1.43
CA ARG A 88 -2.96 -5.42 -1.38
C ARG A 88 -3.01 -3.90 -1.44
N PRO A 89 -2.84 -3.33 -2.64
CA PRO A 89 -2.68 -1.88 -2.79
C PRO A 89 -3.94 -1.13 -2.34
N ARG A 90 -3.76 -0.10 -1.51
CA ARG A 90 -4.83 0.84 -1.19
C ARG A 90 -5.08 1.72 -2.41
N LYS A 91 -6.36 1.96 -2.71
CA LYS A 91 -6.82 2.76 -3.85
C LYS A 91 -6.15 4.13 -3.92
N PHE A 92 -6.01 4.82 -2.79
CA PHE A 92 -5.62 6.23 -2.77
C PHE A 92 -4.14 6.49 -2.45
N VAL A 93 -3.35 5.45 -2.15
CA VAL A 93 -1.93 5.60 -1.82
C VAL A 93 -1.08 4.69 -2.68
N HIS A 94 -1.18 3.37 -2.48
CA HIS A 94 -0.29 2.42 -3.15
C HIS A 94 -0.50 2.37 -4.66
N ALA A 95 -1.76 2.29 -5.11
CA ALA A 95 -2.08 2.14 -6.52
C ALA A 95 -1.59 3.33 -7.38
N PRO A 96 -1.91 4.60 -7.07
CA PRO A 96 -1.41 5.73 -7.84
C PRO A 96 0.12 5.79 -7.85
N MET A 97 0.77 5.65 -6.68
CA MET A 97 2.23 5.73 -6.59
C MET A 97 2.96 4.64 -7.38
N MET A 98 2.37 3.44 -7.48
CA MET A 98 2.91 2.36 -8.29
C MET A 98 2.66 2.61 -9.78
N TYR A 99 1.48 3.09 -10.17
CA TYR A 99 1.16 3.37 -11.57
C TYR A 99 1.96 4.54 -12.15
N GLU A 100 2.28 5.54 -11.34
CA GLU A 100 3.22 6.61 -11.72
C GLU A 100 4.61 6.07 -12.11
N ARG A 101 5.03 4.96 -11.47
CA ARG A 101 6.30 4.29 -11.76
C ARG A 101 6.21 3.26 -12.89
N ALA A 102 4.99 2.86 -13.28
CA ALA A 102 4.74 1.83 -14.29
C ALA A 102 3.55 2.23 -15.21
N PRO A 103 3.68 3.33 -15.99
CA PRO A 103 2.56 3.88 -16.75
C PRO A 103 2.07 2.93 -17.84
N GLU A 104 2.96 2.15 -18.49
CA GLU A 104 2.58 1.21 -19.54
C GLU A 104 1.73 0.05 -18.99
N TYR A 105 2.03 -0.39 -17.77
CA TYR A 105 1.23 -1.40 -17.08
C TYR A 105 -0.17 -0.87 -16.76
N TYR A 106 -0.25 0.37 -16.26
CA TYR A 106 -1.53 1.03 -16.02
C TYR A 106 -2.36 1.19 -17.30
N ASP A 107 -1.76 1.67 -18.38
CA ASP A 107 -2.44 1.84 -19.67
C ASP A 107 -2.98 0.52 -20.20
N MET A 108 -2.22 -0.56 -20.04
CA MET A 108 -2.67 -1.91 -20.37
C MET A 108 -3.88 -2.31 -19.53
N LEU A 109 -3.83 -2.12 -18.20
CA LEU A 109 -4.97 -2.42 -17.31
C LEU A 109 -6.23 -1.63 -17.69
N VAL A 110 -6.08 -0.35 -18.02
CA VAL A 110 -7.20 0.50 -18.47
C VAL A 110 -7.79 -0.02 -19.78
N LYS A 111 -6.96 -0.44 -20.75
CA LYS A 111 -7.43 -1.05 -22.00
C LYS A 111 -8.23 -2.33 -21.73
N PHE A 112 -7.71 -3.23 -20.90
CA PHE A 112 -8.43 -4.46 -20.51
C PHE A 112 -9.75 -4.16 -19.81
N LYS A 113 -9.75 -3.19 -18.89
CA LYS A 113 -10.94 -2.82 -18.16
C LYS A 113 -12.02 -2.22 -19.07
N LYS A 114 -11.65 -1.36 -20.01
CA LYS A 114 -12.59 -0.80 -21.01
C LYS A 114 -13.14 -1.86 -21.95
N LEU A 115 -12.33 -2.87 -22.30
CA LEU A 115 -12.77 -4.00 -23.10
C LEU A 115 -13.84 -4.84 -22.39
N LEU A 116 -13.64 -5.11 -21.09
CA LEU A 116 -14.52 -5.99 -20.30
C LEU A 116 -15.71 -5.27 -19.66
N ASP A 117 -15.56 -3.99 -19.33
CA ASP A 117 -16.56 -3.17 -18.65
C ASP A 117 -16.65 -1.78 -19.33
N PRO A 118 -17.18 -1.71 -20.55
CA PRO A 118 -17.23 -0.49 -21.35
C PRO A 118 -18.07 0.62 -20.69
N ASN A 119 -19.03 0.26 -19.83
CA ASN A 119 -19.88 1.20 -19.09
C ASN A 119 -19.36 1.48 -17.67
N GLY A 120 -18.28 0.83 -17.24
CA GLY A 120 -17.59 1.05 -15.96
C GLY A 120 -18.44 0.81 -14.72
N ILE A 121 -19.43 -0.09 -14.80
CA ILE A 121 -20.34 -0.37 -13.68
C ILE A 121 -19.72 -1.32 -12.66
N MET A 122 -18.68 -2.07 -13.04
CA MET A 122 -18.08 -3.10 -12.20
C MET A 122 -16.99 -2.48 -11.31
N HIS A 123 -17.39 -2.10 -10.08
CA HIS A 123 -16.51 -1.60 -9.03
C HIS A 123 -15.67 -0.38 -9.46
N PRO A 124 -16.32 0.75 -9.80
CA PRO A 124 -15.64 1.93 -10.33
C PRO A 124 -14.56 2.46 -9.39
N GLY A 125 -13.42 2.81 -9.98
CA GLY A 125 -12.27 3.34 -9.26
C GLY A 125 -11.50 2.36 -8.40
N SER A 126 -11.82 1.07 -8.42
CA SER A 126 -10.93 0.06 -7.83
C SER A 126 -9.51 0.24 -8.36
N LEU A 127 -8.53 0.12 -7.45
CA LEU A 127 -7.12 0.36 -7.76
C LEU A 127 -6.84 1.72 -8.41
N ASN A 128 -7.65 2.75 -8.20
CA ASN A 128 -7.49 4.06 -8.84
C ASN A 128 -7.68 4.05 -10.37
N MET A 129 -8.44 3.10 -10.91
CA MET A 129 -8.82 3.08 -12.32
C MET A 129 -10.12 3.87 -12.54
N ASN A 130 -10.06 5.21 -12.46
CA ASN A 130 -11.18 6.12 -12.74
C ASN A 130 -11.12 6.59 -14.21
N PHE A 131 -11.44 5.72 -15.17
CA PHE A 131 -11.29 6.03 -16.61
C PHE A 131 -12.59 6.48 -17.31
N LEU A 132 -13.71 6.54 -16.57
CA LEU A 132 -15.01 7.00 -17.09
C LEU A 132 -15.49 8.32 -16.49
N GLU A 133 -14.76 8.88 -15.54
CA GLU A 133 -15.12 10.18 -14.99
C GLU A 133 -14.25 11.25 -15.64
N GLY A 134 -14.90 12.15 -16.38
CA GLY A 134 -14.41 13.52 -16.57
C GLY A 134 -14.50 14.30 -15.26
N TYR A 135 -14.02 13.73 -14.16
CA TYR A 135 -13.84 14.43 -12.88
C TYR A 135 -12.35 14.47 -12.56
N PRO A 136 -11.82 15.66 -12.21
CA PRO A 136 -10.42 15.84 -11.85
C PRO A 136 -10.00 15.00 -10.64
#